data_AF-A0A921IAY0-F1
#
_entry.id   AF-A0A921IAY0-F1
#
_cell.length_a   1.000
_cell.length_b   1.000
_cell.length_c   1.000
_cell.angle_alpha   90.00
_cell.angle_beta   90.00
_cell.angle_gamma   90.00
#
_symmetry.space_group_name_H-M   'P 1'
#
loop_
_entity.id
_entity.type
_entity.pdbx_description
1 polymer ?
#
loop_
_entity_poly.entity_id
_entity_poly.type
_entity_poly.pdbx_seq_one_letter_code
_entity_poly.pdbx_strand_id
1 'polypeptide(L)'
;MRKLFIYFVVAIVAVTVIVVIGYSSLWGQISIGILASTLPLIIDSVNNLKFSRLKEGIYIYFLFHNKLVRLSIAYLIRIKIGNQYLLVRGERLAHQYQPVGGAYKFYQTALTFLQSIESQDDNMVDVDDASKNDLRIRIKGKYYFKFWKWFYSGKDRELSPHREFYEELIKSGIIDSDNFHYLEYNIIGENRLFHKYSDYARGPEVILCIIHDLLPNEQQKSDFSSIINKTSDLYYWATEDEIVHKGVIPQKKYNHLFSETSKWIL
;
A
#
# COMPACT_ATOMS: atom_id res chain seq x y z
N MET A 1 -12.37 -12.27 14.68
CA MET A 1 -13.27 -11.44 15.52
C MET A 1 -14.07 -12.26 16.53
N ARG A 2 -14.71 -13.38 16.15
CA ARG A 2 -15.45 -14.27 17.09
C ARG A 2 -14.65 -14.70 18.33
N LYS A 3 -13.39 -15.13 18.15
CA LYS A 3 -12.51 -15.55 19.27
C LYS A 3 -12.19 -14.41 20.24
N LEU A 4 -11.85 -13.23 19.71
CA LEU A 4 -11.57 -12.04 20.52
C LEU A 4 -12.77 -11.59 21.36
N PHE A 5 -13.97 -11.64 20.78
CA PHE A 5 -15.20 -11.33 21.50
C PHE A 5 -15.41 -12.29 22.68
N ILE A 6 -15.20 -13.59 22.47
CA ILE A 6 -15.26 -14.61 23.54
C ILE A 6 -14.25 -14.29 24.65
N TYR A 7 -13.00 -13.98 24.32
CA TYR A 7 -11.99 -13.64 25.33
C TYR A 7 -12.37 -12.39 26.14
N PHE A 8 -12.91 -11.35 25.49
CA PHE A 8 -13.40 -10.16 26.18
C PHE A 8 -14.56 -10.46 27.15
N VAL A 9 -15.53 -11.27 26.71
CA VAL A 9 -16.65 -11.68 27.57
C VAL A 9 -16.16 -12.46 28.79
N VAL A 10 -15.25 -13.41 28.59
CA VAL A 10 -14.66 -14.20 29.69
C VAL A 10 -13.90 -13.30 30.66
N ALA A 11 -13.13 -12.33 30.17
CA ALA A 11 -12.42 -11.37 31.03
C ALA A 11 -13.38 -10.49 31.83
N ILE A 12 -14.46 -9.98 31.22
CA ILE A 12 -15.48 -9.17 31.91
C ILE A 12 -16.15 -9.98 33.03
N VAL A 13 -16.52 -11.23 32.75
CA VAL A 13 -17.13 -12.13 33.75
C VAL A 13 -16.16 -12.35 34.92
N ALA A 14 -14.90 -12.65 34.64
CA ALA A 14 -13.90 -12.87 35.68
C ALA A 14 -13.64 -11.62 36.54
N VAL A 15 -13.57 -10.42 35.92
CA VAL A 15 -13.49 -9.15 36.67
C VAL A 15 -14.72 -8.95 37.55
N THR A 16 -15.91 -9.24 37.02
CA THR A 16 -17.17 -9.09 37.76
C THR A 16 -17.21 -9.99 38.98
N VAL A 17 -16.79 -11.25 38.84
CA VAL A 17 -16.69 -12.21 39.97
C VAL A 17 -15.71 -11.71 41.03
N ILE A 18 -14.55 -11.18 40.64
CA ILE A 18 -13.56 -10.63 41.58
C ILE A 18 -14.13 -9.43 42.33
N VAL A 19 -14.82 -8.52 41.64
CA VAL A 19 -15.41 -7.31 42.25
C VAL A 19 -16.55 -7.65 43.21
N VAL A 20 -17.41 -8.61 42.87
CA VAL A 20 -18.60 -8.95 43.65
C VAL A 20 -18.32 -9.91 44.80
N ILE A 21 -17.50 -10.95 44.56
CA ILE A 21 -17.26 -12.04 45.53
C ILE A 21 -15.96 -11.81 46.33
N GLY A 22 -15.06 -10.96 45.83
CA GLY A 22 -13.79 -10.63 46.47
C GLY A 22 -12.67 -11.60 46.10
N TYR A 23 -11.46 -11.06 45.95
CA TYR A 23 -10.29 -11.79 45.45
C TYR A 23 -9.78 -12.90 46.39
N SER A 24 -10.08 -12.81 47.70
CA SER A 24 -9.64 -13.77 48.71
C SER A 24 -10.45 -15.07 48.69
N SER A 25 -11.65 -15.06 48.08
CA SER A 25 -12.51 -16.24 47.95
C SER A 25 -11.96 -17.24 46.92
N LEU A 26 -12.33 -18.52 47.03
CA LEU A 26 -11.97 -19.56 46.05
C LEU A 26 -12.34 -19.15 44.62
N TRP A 27 -13.55 -18.61 44.43
CA TRP A 27 -14.04 -18.14 43.13
C TRP A 27 -13.30 -16.90 42.62
N GLY A 28 -12.88 -16.02 43.53
CA GLY A 28 -11.99 -14.90 43.23
C GLY A 28 -10.62 -15.35 42.72
N GLN A 29 -10.00 -16.33 43.40
CA GLN A 29 -8.70 -16.88 43.01
C GLN A 29 -8.76 -17.62 41.66
N ILE A 30 -9.81 -18.42 41.42
CA ILE A 30 -10.05 -19.05 40.11
C ILE A 30 -10.19 -17.99 39.01
N SER A 31 -10.94 -16.91 39.29
CA SER A 31 -11.15 -15.82 38.33
C SER A 31 -9.87 -15.05 38.01
N ILE A 32 -8.96 -14.90 38.98
CA ILE A 32 -7.61 -14.33 38.73
C ILE A 32 -6.82 -15.23 37.78
N GLY A 33 -6.84 -16.55 37.97
CA GLY A 33 -6.18 -17.49 37.06
C GLY A 33 -6.74 -17.43 35.62
N ILE A 34 -8.07 -17.28 35.50
CA ILE A 34 -8.72 -17.05 34.21
C ILE A 34 -8.27 -15.73 33.58
N LEU A 35 -8.17 -14.64 34.34
CA LEU A 35 -7.68 -13.36 33.82
C LEU A 35 -6.21 -13.43 33.38
N ALA A 36 -5.35 -14.03 34.20
CA ALA A 36 -3.93 -14.16 33.91
C ALA A 36 -3.66 -14.95 32.61
N SER A 37 -4.49 -15.97 32.32
CA SER A 37 -4.38 -16.79 31.11
C SER A 37 -5.07 -16.18 29.89
N THR A 38 -6.16 -15.43 30.08
CA THR A 38 -6.90 -14.81 28.96
C THR A 38 -6.32 -13.47 28.50
N LEU A 39 -5.67 -12.70 29.38
CA LEU A 39 -5.11 -11.40 29.04
C LEU A 39 -4.03 -11.47 27.94
N PRO A 40 -3.05 -12.41 27.96
CA PRO A 40 -2.10 -12.59 26.87
C PRO A 40 -2.79 -12.96 25.55
N LEU A 41 -3.86 -13.77 25.58
CA LEU A 41 -4.62 -14.14 24.39
C LEU A 41 -5.39 -12.95 23.80
N ILE A 42 -5.88 -12.05 24.63
CA ILE A 42 -6.49 -10.79 24.17
C ILE A 42 -5.43 -9.90 23.54
N ILE A 43 -4.27 -9.73 24.19
CA ILE A 43 -3.15 -8.93 23.67
C ILE A 43 -2.66 -9.50 22.34
N ASP A 44 -2.37 -10.80 22.28
CA ASP A 44 -1.94 -11.49 21.07
C ASP A 44 -3.02 -11.42 19.98
N SER A 45 -4.29 -11.65 20.32
CA SER A 45 -5.38 -11.47 19.37
C SER A 45 -5.48 -10.04 18.87
N VAL A 46 -5.33 -9.02 19.72
CA VAL A 46 -5.35 -7.60 19.33
C VAL A 46 -4.16 -7.27 18.43
N ASN A 47 -2.97 -7.81 18.74
CA ASN A 47 -1.75 -7.64 17.94
C ASN A 47 -1.85 -8.36 16.59
N ASN A 48 -2.47 -9.53 16.55
CA ASN A 48 -2.66 -10.37 15.36
C ASN A 48 -3.90 -9.99 14.55
N LEU A 49 -4.71 -9.05 15.03
CA LEU A 49 -5.72 -8.43 14.17
C LEU A 49 -4.96 -7.61 13.13
N LYS A 50 -4.90 -8.12 11.90
CA LYS A 50 -4.62 -7.29 10.72
C LYS A 50 -5.36 -5.97 10.90
N PHE A 51 -4.63 -4.86 10.84
CA PHE A 51 -5.20 -3.53 10.97
C PHE A 51 -6.22 -3.34 9.84
N SER A 52 -7.49 -3.64 10.12
CA SER A 52 -8.54 -3.40 9.16
C SER A 52 -8.62 -1.89 8.93
N ARG A 53 -9.04 -1.46 7.74
CA ARG A 53 -9.07 -0.03 7.38
C ARG A 53 -9.76 0.83 8.44
N LEU A 54 -10.81 0.29 9.06
CA LEU A 54 -11.55 0.93 10.14
C LEU A 54 -10.74 1.05 11.45
N LYS A 55 -10.04 -0.01 11.87
CA LYS A 55 -9.18 0.06 13.07
C LYS A 55 -8.04 1.05 12.89
N GLU A 56 -7.45 1.07 11.70
CA GLU A 56 -6.39 2.01 11.34
C GLU A 56 -6.89 3.43 11.45
N GLY A 57 -8.06 3.69 10.87
CA GLY A 57 -8.68 4.99 10.94
C GLY A 57 -9.04 5.42 12.36
N ILE A 58 -9.59 4.53 13.18
CA ILE A 58 -9.88 4.83 14.59
C ILE A 58 -8.59 5.16 15.33
N TYR A 59 -7.55 4.32 15.18
CA TYR A 59 -6.25 4.51 15.82
C TYR A 59 -5.62 5.85 15.44
N ILE A 60 -5.60 6.18 14.14
CA ILE A 60 -5.07 7.44 13.62
C ILE A 60 -5.89 8.62 14.10
N TYR A 61 -7.22 8.53 14.02
CA TYR A 61 -8.13 9.60 14.42
C TYR A 61 -7.97 10.00 15.88
N PHE A 62 -7.77 9.03 16.78
CA PHE A 62 -7.61 9.30 18.21
C PHE A 62 -6.17 9.60 18.63
N LEU A 63 -5.20 8.74 18.32
CA LEU A 63 -3.83 8.91 18.83
C LEU A 63 -3.02 9.97 18.08
N PHE A 64 -3.41 10.25 16.84
CA PHE A 64 -2.77 11.25 15.99
C PHE A 64 -3.73 12.39 15.65
N HIS A 65 -4.77 12.61 16.47
CA HIS A 65 -5.84 13.58 16.23
C HIS A 65 -5.33 14.95 15.72
N ASN A 66 -4.36 15.52 16.43
CA ASN A 66 -3.72 16.81 16.07
C ASN A 66 -2.27 16.65 15.57
N LYS A 67 -1.83 15.41 15.30
CA LYS A 67 -0.49 15.11 14.79
C LYS A 67 -0.56 14.84 13.30
N LEU A 68 0.47 15.26 12.57
CA LEU A 68 0.57 14.99 11.14
C LEU A 68 0.81 13.50 10.89
N VAL A 69 0.07 12.96 9.94
CA VAL A 69 0.22 11.62 9.37
C VAL A 69 0.47 11.77 7.88
N ARG A 70 1.56 11.15 7.41
CA ARG A 70 1.89 11.10 5.98
C ARG A 70 0.97 10.09 5.30
N LEU A 71 0.41 10.49 4.17
CA LEU A 71 -0.35 9.63 3.27
C LEU A 71 0.42 9.56 1.96
N SER A 72 0.77 8.35 1.53
CA SER A 72 1.50 8.08 0.28
C SER A 72 0.66 7.16 -0.58
N ILE A 73 0.00 7.75 -1.56
CA ILE A 73 -0.99 7.04 -2.37
C ILE A 73 -0.47 6.86 -3.79
N ALA A 74 -0.35 5.61 -4.20
CA ALA A 74 0.22 5.21 -5.47
C ALA A 74 -0.65 4.19 -6.19
N TYR A 75 -0.29 3.91 -7.42
CA TYR A 75 -0.74 2.74 -8.15
C TYR A 75 0.43 2.07 -8.85
N LEU A 76 0.30 0.76 -9.06
CA LEU A 76 1.20 -0.02 -9.89
C LEU A 76 0.39 -0.72 -10.99
N ILE A 77 1.00 -0.85 -12.15
CA ILE A 77 0.46 -1.54 -13.30
C ILE A 77 1.10 -2.92 -13.36
N ARG A 78 0.27 -3.95 -13.25
CA ARG A 78 0.66 -5.32 -13.54
C ARG A 78 0.55 -5.52 -15.05
N ILE A 79 1.69 -5.79 -15.68
CA ILE A 79 1.79 -6.14 -17.10
C ILE A 79 2.38 -7.54 -17.17
N LYS A 80 1.53 -8.52 -17.45
CA LYS A 80 1.88 -9.94 -17.46
C LYS A 80 1.64 -10.55 -18.83
N ILE A 81 2.66 -11.20 -19.38
CA ILE A 81 2.58 -11.96 -20.63
C ILE A 81 3.09 -13.38 -20.33
N GLY A 82 2.21 -14.37 -20.47
CA GLY A 82 2.50 -15.75 -20.04
C GLY A 82 2.81 -15.81 -18.54
N ASN A 83 4.01 -16.29 -18.19
CA ASN A 83 4.48 -16.44 -16.81
C ASN A 83 5.45 -15.33 -16.36
N GLN A 84 5.61 -14.28 -17.16
CA GLN A 84 6.54 -13.19 -16.89
C GLN A 84 5.82 -11.87 -16.68
N TYR A 85 6.41 -11.04 -15.83
CA TYR A 85 5.94 -9.73 -15.43
C TYR A 85 6.95 -8.68 -15.87
N LEU A 86 6.47 -7.61 -16.50
CA LEU A 86 7.34 -6.50 -16.90
C LEU A 86 7.69 -5.65 -15.68
N LEU A 87 8.99 -5.46 -15.46
CA LEU A 87 9.55 -4.48 -14.54
C LEU A 87 10.37 -3.46 -15.35
N VAL A 88 10.34 -2.20 -14.95
CA VAL A 88 11.11 -1.10 -15.55
C VAL A 88 12.21 -0.66 -14.60
N ARG A 89 13.29 -0.09 -15.15
CA ARG A 89 14.38 0.48 -14.36
C ARG A 89 13.88 1.71 -13.61
N GLY A 90 14.05 1.73 -12.29
CA GLY A 90 13.66 2.88 -11.48
C GLY A 90 14.55 4.09 -11.76
N GLU A 91 13.94 5.28 -11.87
CA GLU A 91 14.68 6.53 -12.12
C GLU A 91 15.58 6.93 -10.94
N ARG A 92 15.08 6.75 -9.71
CA ARG A 92 15.78 7.18 -8.48
C ARG A 92 16.87 6.22 -8.03
N LEU A 93 16.67 4.93 -8.26
CA LEU A 93 17.62 3.87 -7.93
C LEU A 93 17.97 3.13 -9.20
N ALA A 94 18.94 3.68 -9.95
CA ALA A 94 19.29 3.22 -11.30
C ALA A 94 19.78 1.76 -11.38
N HIS A 95 19.97 1.04 -10.27
CA HIS A 95 20.30 -0.39 -10.26
C HIS A 95 19.12 -1.29 -9.86
N GLN A 96 17.93 -0.73 -9.68
CA GLN A 96 16.74 -1.44 -9.26
C GLN A 96 15.67 -1.47 -10.36
N TYR A 97 15.04 -2.62 -10.54
CA TYR A 97 13.82 -2.77 -11.35
C TYR A 97 12.58 -2.76 -10.46
N GLN A 98 11.52 -2.10 -10.93
CA GLN A 98 10.25 -1.93 -10.22
C GLN A 98 9.07 -2.13 -11.19
N PRO A 99 7.86 -2.43 -10.70
CA PRO A 99 6.67 -2.43 -11.56
C PRO A 99 6.41 -1.03 -12.11
N VAL A 100 5.76 -0.98 -13.26
CA VAL A 100 5.34 0.30 -13.85
C VAL A 100 4.36 1.01 -12.92
N GLY A 101 4.51 2.31 -12.69
CA GLY A 101 3.57 3.08 -11.88
C GLY A 101 4.20 4.17 -11.02
N GLY A 102 3.37 4.82 -10.22
CA GLY A 102 3.80 5.95 -9.43
C GLY A 102 2.71 6.53 -8.53
N ALA A 103 2.93 7.74 -8.04
CA ALA A 103 1.99 8.40 -7.15
C ALA A 103 0.73 8.82 -7.92
N TYR A 104 -0.44 8.68 -7.30
CA TYR A 104 -1.64 9.31 -7.84
C TYR A 104 -1.45 10.81 -7.87
N LYS A 105 -1.92 11.49 -8.92
CA LYS A 105 -2.01 12.95 -8.93
C LYS A 105 -3.41 13.46 -8.57
N PHE A 106 -3.48 14.60 -7.92
CA PHE A 106 -4.73 15.36 -7.76
C PHE A 106 -4.83 16.48 -8.81
N TYR A 107 -6.05 16.86 -9.18
CA TYR A 107 -6.30 17.99 -10.05
C TYR A 107 -6.39 19.29 -9.25
N GLN A 108 -6.13 20.43 -9.88
CA GLN A 108 -6.18 21.74 -9.21
C GLN A 108 -7.52 22.01 -8.50
N THR A 109 -8.61 21.44 -9.01
CA THR A 109 -9.95 21.50 -8.40
C THR A 109 -10.03 20.83 -7.02
N ALA A 110 -9.11 19.91 -6.69
CA ALA A 110 -9.02 19.30 -5.37
C ALA A 110 -8.48 20.24 -4.29
N LEU A 111 -7.84 21.35 -4.65
CA LEU A 111 -7.18 22.22 -3.67
C LEU A 111 -8.13 22.75 -2.59
N THR A 112 -9.36 23.10 -2.97
CA THR A 112 -10.38 23.53 -1.98
C THR A 112 -10.65 22.43 -0.95
N PHE A 113 -10.73 21.17 -1.40
CA PHE A 113 -10.89 20.04 -0.49
C PHE A 113 -9.63 19.83 0.37
N LEU A 114 -8.45 19.83 -0.23
CA LEU A 114 -7.17 19.60 0.46
C LEU A 114 -6.89 20.68 1.52
N GLN A 115 -7.19 21.95 1.22
CA GLN A 115 -7.13 23.04 2.20
C GLN A 115 -8.11 22.82 3.35
N SER A 116 -9.32 22.32 3.07
CA SER A 116 -10.34 22.03 4.09
C SER A 116 -9.98 20.88 5.06
N ILE A 117 -8.93 20.12 4.76
CA ILE A 117 -8.35 19.09 5.64
C ILE A 117 -6.96 19.48 6.14
N GLU A 118 -6.59 20.77 6.01
CA GLU A 118 -5.29 21.30 6.41
C GLU A 118 -4.13 20.46 5.82
N SER A 119 -4.28 20.01 4.57
CA SER A 119 -3.25 19.22 3.88
C SER A 119 -1.99 20.06 3.71
N GLN A 120 -0.85 19.41 3.94
CA GLN A 120 0.49 19.95 3.71
C GLN A 120 1.21 19.09 2.68
N ASP A 121 2.07 19.72 1.89
CA ASP A 121 2.94 19.00 0.97
C ASP A 121 3.94 18.14 1.75
N ASP A 122 4.40 17.06 1.09
CA ASP A 122 5.44 16.22 1.65
C ASP A 122 6.82 16.81 1.33
N ASN A 123 7.41 17.52 2.30
CA ASN A 123 8.76 18.12 2.20
C ASN A 123 9.92 17.08 2.10
N MET A 124 9.62 15.82 1.75
CA MET A 124 10.58 14.71 1.66
C MET A 124 10.93 14.33 0.22
N VAL A 125 10.20 14.88 -0.75
CA VAL A 125 10.51 14.82 -2.18
C VAL A 125 10.60 16.26 -2.64
N ASP A 126 11.72 16.66 -3.25
CA ASP A 126 11.83 17.98 -3.85
C ASP A 126 10.70 18.13 -4.88
N VAL A 127 9.95 19.24 -4.80
CA VAL A 127 8.87 19.51 -5.76
C VAL A 127 9.49 19.90 -7.09
N ASP A 128 9.77 18.88 -7.90
CA ASP A 128 10.10 18.97 -9.31
C ASP A 128 8.82 18.88 -10.18
N ASP A 129 8.93 19.14 -11.48
CA ASP A 129 7.79 19.04 -12.39
C ASP A 129 7.15 17.63 -12.39
N ALA A 130 7.92 16.60 -12.06
CA ALA A 130 7.47 15.20 -12.01
C ALA A 130 6.64 14.88 -10.76
N SER A 131 6.93 15.47 -9.60
CA SER A 131 6.23 15.24 -8.32
C SER A 131 5.09 16.23 -8.05
N LYS A 132 4.90 17.20 -8.94
CA LYS A 132 3.80 18.18 -8.85
C LYS A 132 2.44 17.48 -8.68
N ASN A 133 1.70 17.91 -7.67
CA ASN A 133 0.37 17.40 -7.32
C ASN A 133 0.30 15.90 -6.96
N ASP A 134 1.41 15.28 -6.56
CA ASP A 134 1.38 13.92 -6.02
C ASP A 134 0.49 13.84 -4.77
N LEU A 135 -0.27 12.75 -4.62
CA LEU A 135 -0.96 12.37 -3.39
C LEU A 135 0.03 11.73 -2.39
N ARG A 136 1.10 12.49 -2.15
CA ARG A 136 2.08 12.33 -1.07
C ARG A 136 1.92 13.56 -0.18
N ILE A 137 1.01 13.48 0.78
CA ILE A 137 0.58 14.63 1.59
C ILE A 137 0.65 14.31 3.08
N ARG A 138 0.60 15.35 3.91
CA ARG A 138 0.52 15.23 5.37
C ARG A 138 -0.76 15.89 5.87
N ILE A 139 -1.52 15.16 6.69
CA ILE A 139 -2.77 15.66 7.29
C ILE A 139 -2.80 15.37 8.78
N LYS A 140 -3.55 16.15 9.55
CA LYS A 140 -3.84 15.80 10.95
C LYS A 140 -4.77 14.59 11.02
N GLY A 141 -4.56 13.69 11.98
CA GLY A 141 -5.36 12.46 12.13
C GLY A 141 -6.87 12.70 12.25
N LYS A 142 -7.31 13.84 12.78
CA LYS A 142 -8.72 14.26 12.82
C LYS A 142 -9.40 14.28 11.44
N TYR A 143 -8.63 14.45 10.36
CA TYR A 143 -9.15 14.50 8.99
C TYR A 143 -9.04 13.18 8.23
N TYR A 144 -8.54 12.12 8.87
CA TYR A 144 -8.25 10.85 8.22
C TYR A 144 -9.48 10.26 7.49
N PHE A 145 -10.62 10.14 8.16
CA PHE A 145 -11.84 9.60 7.52
C PHE A 145 -12.38 10.51 6.41
N LYS A 146 -12.24 11.84 6.57
CA LYS A 146 -12.65 12.81 5.55
C LYS A 146 -11.80 12.66 4.29
N PHE A 147 -10.48 12.47 4.43
CA PHE A 147 -9.58 12.16 3.32
C PHE A 147 -10.01 10.90 2.57
N TRP A 148 -10.19 9.77 3.28
CA TRP A 148 -10.54 8.51 2.60
C TRP A 148 -11.88 8.56 1.90
N LYS A 149 -12.88 9.23 2.48
CA LYS A 149 -14.18 9.44 1.82
C LYS A 149 -14.02 10.18 0.48
N TRP A 150 -13.19 11.23 0.45
CA TRP A 150 -12.89 11.95 -0.78
C TRP A 150 -12.09 11.08 -1.76
N PHE A 151 -11.02 10.42 -1.31
CA PHE A 151 -10.19 9.59 -2.17
C PHE A 151 -11.01 8.51 -2.88
N TYR A 152 -11.83 7.75 -2.16
CA TYR A 152 -12.66 6.70 -2.78
C TYR A 152 -13.83 7.24 -3.61
N SER A 153 -14.17 8.52 -3.50
CA SER A 153 -15.17 9.13 -4.40
C SER A 153 -14.66 9.31 -5.83
N GLY A 154 -13.33 9.28 -6.03
CA GLY A 154 -12.70 9.54 -7.34
C GLY A 154 -12.75 11.01 -7.78
N LYS A 155 -13.32 11.90 -6.97
CA LYS A 155 -13.49 13.30 -7.32
C LYS A 155 -12.15 14.05 -7.34
N ASP A 156 -11.92 14.84 -8.39
CA ASP A 156 -10.80 15.78 -8.52
C ASP A 156 -9.40 15.14 -8.41
N ARG A 157 -9.26 13.86 -8.79
CA ARG A 157 -7.98 13.16 -8.85
C ARG A 157 -7.87 12.27 -10.08
N GLU A 158 -6.65 11.87 -10.38
CA GLU A 158 -6.36 10.84 -11.37
C GLU A 158 -7.10 9.53 -11.06
N LEU A 159 -7.72 8.96 -12.10
CA LEU A 159 -8.54 7.74 -12.02
C LEU A 159 -7.93 6.56 -12.78
N SER A 160 -7.03 6.85 -13.72
CA SER A 160 -6.41 5.87 -14.61
C SER A 160 -4.88 5.92 -14.45
N PRO A 161 -4.19 4.77 -14.53
CA PRO A 161 -2.74 4.73 -14.44
C PRO A 161 -2.04 5.09 -15.76
N HIS A 162 -2.79 5.51 -16.80
CA HIS A 162 -2.30 5.74 -18.16
C HIS A 162 -1.09 6.70 -18.24
N ARG A 163 -1.03 7.72 -17.38
CA ARG A 163 0.11 8.66 -17.35
C ARG A 163 1.44 7.95 -17.11
N GLU A 164 1.51 7.12 -16.07
CA GLU A 164 2.74 6.38 -15.73
C GLU A 164 3.05 5.33 -16.80
N PHE A 165 2.02 4.69 -17.37
CA PHE A 165 2.20 3.80 -18.51
C PHE A 165 2.90 4.53 -19.68
N TYR A 166 2.39 5.71 -20.04
CA TYR A 166 2.97 6.50 -21.11
C TYR A 166 4.39 6.97 -20.78
N GLU A 167 4.61 7.50 -19.58
CA GLU A 167 5.91 8.05 -19.15
C GLU A 167 6.98 6.95 -19.07
N GLU A 168 6.69 5.82 -18.44
CA GLU A 168 7.69 4.79 -18.18
C GLU A 168 7.87 3.81 -19.35
N LEU A 169 6.89 3.65 -20.26
CA LEU A 169 6.99 2.70 -21.38
C LEU A 169 7.09 3.33 -22.77
N ILE A 170 6.23 4.31 -23.07
CA ILE A 170 6.16 4.91 -24.41
C ILE A 170 7.23 5.98 -24.56
N LYS A 171 7.24 6.96 -23.66
CA LYS A 171 8.19 8.09 -23.68
C LYS A 171 9.64 7.63 -23.49
N SER A 172 9.85 6.54 -22.75
CA SER A 172 11.17 5.93 -22.55
C SER A 172 11.64 5.10 -23.76
N GLY A 173 10.76 4.83 -24.73
CA GLY A 173 11.06 4.05 -25.94
C GLY A 173 11.13 2.53 -25.71
N ILE A 174 10.53 2.01 -24.64
CA ILE A 174 10.46 0.56 -24.39
C ILE A 174 9.49 -0.10 -25.39
N ILE A 175 8.38 0.56 -25.67
CA ILE A 175 7.38 0.16 -26.68
C ILE A 175 6.92 1.37 -27.49
N ASP A 176 6.46 1.12 -28.71
CA ASP A 176 5.87 2.16 -29.57
C ASP A 176 4.44 2.51 -29.11
N SER A 177 3.98 3.71 -29.43
CA SER A 177 2.63 4.20 -29.18
C SER A 177 1.55 3.65 -30.10
N ASP A 178 1.91 3.14 -31.28
CA ASP A 178 0.96 2.79 -32.35
C ASP A 178 -0.22 1.92 -31.90
N ASN A 179 0.03 0.89 -31.07
CA ASN A 179 -1.01 -0.02 -30.58
C ASN A 179 -1.53 0.33 -29.17
N PHE A 180 -1.05 1.41 -28.55
CA PHE A 180 -1.29 1.73 -27.13
C PHE A 180 -2.12 3.01 -26.91
N HIS A 181 -2.85 3.47 -27.94
CA HIS A 181 -3.77 4.60 -27.82
C HIS A 181 -4.94 4.35 -26.86
N TYR A 182 -5.40 3.11 -26.76
CA TYR A 182 -6.49 2.68 -25.87
C TYR A 182 -5.99 1.56 -24.97
N LEU A 183 -6.12 1.76 -23.66
CA LEU A 183 -5.67 0.81 -22.65
C LEU A 183 -6.85 0.46 -21.76
N GLU A 184 -7.03 -0.84 -21.55
CA GLU A 184 -8.02 -1.37 -20.61
C GLU A 184 -7.31 -1.90 -19.38
N TYR A 185 -7.88 -1.61 -18.21
CA TYR A 185 -7.33 -2.02 -16.93
C TYR A 185 -8.43 -2.60 -16.03
N ASN A 186 -8.08 -3.62 -15.26
CA ASN A 186 -8.86 -4.09 -14.12
C ASN A 186 -8.17 -3.71 -12.82
N ILE A 187 -8.94 -3.26 -11.82
CA ILE A 187 -8.40 -3.15 -10.46
C ILE A 187 -8.50 -4.53 -9.80
N ILE A 188 -7.37 -5.18 -9.57
CA ILE A 188 -7.31 -6.54 -9.00
C ILE A 188 -7.06 -6.56 -7.49
N GLY A 189 -6.65 -5.43 -6.93
CA GLY A 189 -6.45 -5.33 -5.49
C GLY A 189 -5.84 -4.01 -5.04
N GLU A 190 -5.57 -3.95 -3.74
CA GLU A 190 -4.79 -2.89 -3.12
C GLU A 190 -3.86 -3.48 -2.07
N ASN A 191 -2.69 -2.87 -1.94
CA ASN A 191 -1.76 -3.11 -0.85
C ASN A 191 -1.76 -1.89 0.06
N ARG A 192 -1.96 -2.11 1.36
CA ARG A 192 -2.04 -1.04 2.35
C ARG A 192 -1.15 -1.35 3.55
N LEU A 193 -0.31 -0.38 3.89
CA LEU A 193 0.59 -0.46 5.03
C LEU A 193 0.40 0.75 5.93
N PHE A 194 0.47 0.52 7.24
CA PHE A 194 0.52 1.58 8.23
C PHE A 194 1.77 1.41 9.08
N HIS A 195 2.68 2.37 8.95
CA HIS A 195 3.84 2.50 9.82
C HIS A 195 3.50 3.47 10.94
N LYS A 196 3.51 2.99 12.19
CA LYS A 196 3.38 3.86 13.36
C LYS A 196 4.49 4.92 13.40
N TYR A 197 5.67 4.53 12.92
CA TYR A 197 6.80 5.40 12.64
C TYR A 197 7.51 4.87 11.40
N SER A 198 7.63 5.71 10.39
CA SER A 198 8.41 5.48 9.17
C SER A 198 9.66 6.35 9.25
N ASP A 199 10.83 5.73 9.11
CA ASP A 199 12.11 6.45 9.11
C ASP A 199 12.17 7.45 7.95
N TYR A 200 11.61 7.06 6.80
CA TYR A 200 11.46 7.93 5.64
C TYR A 200 10.57 9.14 5.93
N ALA A 201 9.37 8.93 6.50
CA ALA A 201 8.45 10.02 6.79
C ALA A 201 8.80 10.85 8.04
N ARG A 202 9.75 10.36 8.86
CA ARG A 202 10.03 10.82 10.24
C ARG A 202 8.77 10.95 11.07
N GLY A 203 7.89 9.95 11.00
CA GLY A 203 6.58 10.00 11.64
C GLY A 203 5.61 8.91 11.16
N PRO A 204 4.34 8.95 11.62
CA PRO A 204 3.32 7.98 11.21
C PRO A 204 3.00 8.13 9.71
N GLU A 205 2.87 7.00 9.03
CA GLU A 205 2.71 6.94 7.59
C GLU A 205 1.72 5.85 7.18
N VAL A 206 0.82 6.19 6.26
CA VAL A 206 -0.05 5.24 5.56
C VAL A 206 0.34 5.20 4.09
N ILE A 207 0.68 4.01 3.61
CA ILE A 207 0.95 3.74 2.21
C ILE A 207 -0.25 2.98 1.65
N LEU A 208 -0.81 3.46 0.55
CA LEU A 208 -1.80 2.72 -0.23
C LEU A 208 -1.28 2.61 -1.66
N CYS A 209 -1.33 1.39 -2.20
CA CYS A 209 -1.06 1.13 -3.60
C CYS A 209 -2.21 0.35 -4.23
N ILE A 210 -2.84 0.92 -5.24
CA ILE A 210 -3.88 0.23 -6.03
C ILE A 210 -3.20 -0.51 -7.18
N ILE A 211 -3.57 -1.77 -7.41
CA ILE A 211 -2.98 -2.61 -8.46
C ILE A 211 -3.92 -2.66 -9.65
N HIS A 212 -3.48 -2.10 -10.77
CA HIS A 212 -4.17 -2.12 -12.05
C HIS A 212 -3.55 -3.18 -12.94
N ASP A 213 -4.33 -4.18 -13.34
CA ASP A 213 -3.93 -5.22 -14.28
C ASP A 213 -4.23 -4.75 -15.69
N LEU A 214 -3.21 -4.62 -16.52
CA LEU A 214 -3.38 -4.27 -17.93
C LEU A 214 -4.05 -5.43 -18.66
N LEU A 215 -5.06 -5.14 -19.45
CA LEU A 215 -5.75 -6.10 -20.31
C LEU A 215 -5.33 -5.83 -21.77
N PRO A 216 -4.15 -6.31 -22.20
CA PRO A 216 -3.69 -6.03 -23.56
C PRO A 216 -4.56 -6.76 -24.58
N ASN A 217 -4.89 -6.10 -25.69
CA ASN A 217 -5.44 -6.75 -26.87
C ASN A 217 -4.36 -7.57 -27.62
N GLU A 218 -4.73 -8.28 -28.69
CA GLU A 218 -3.79 -9.17 -29.39
C GLU A 218 -2.59 -8.43 -30.01
N GLN A 219 -2.80 -7.22 -30.56
CA GLN A 219 -1.71 -6.38 -31.07
C GLN A 219 -0.76 -5.94 -29.95
N GLN A 220 -1.30 -5.45 -28.83
CA GLN A 220 -0.51 -5.06 -27.66
C GLN A 220 0.26 -6.24 -27.05
N LYS A 221 -0.34 -7.43 -27.00
CA LYS A 221 0.35 -8.67 -26.60
C LYS A 221 1.49 -9.01 -27.54
N SER A 222 1.28 -8.86 -28.84
CA SER A 222 2.31 -9.08 -29.86
C SER A 222 3.51 -8.14 -29.65
N ASP A 223 3.24 -6.85 -29.39
CA ASP A 223 4.29 -5.86 -29.14
C ASP A 223 5.11 -6.20 -27.89
N PHE A 224 4.45 -6.54 -26.77
CA PHE A 224 5.15 -6.99 -25.57
C PHE A 224 5.92 -8.29 -25.79
N SER A 225 5.36 -9.23 -26.53
CA SER A 225 6.02 -10.50 -26.87
C SER A 225 7.27 -10.28 -27.72
N SER A 226 7.30 -9.22 -28.54
CA SER A 226 8.46 -8.87 -29.36
C SER A 226 9.67 -8.38 -28.53
N ILE A 227 9.43 -7.93 -27.29
CA ILE A 227 10.48 -7.42 -26.39
C ILE A 227 10.82 -8.39 -25.24
N ILE A 228 10.01 -9.43 -25.01
CA ILE A 228 10.16 -10.33 -23.86
C ILE A 228 11.52 -11.04 -23.79
N ASN A 229 12.09 -11.36 -24.95
CA ASN A 229 13.37 -12.08 -25.08
C ASN A 229 14.54 -11.14 -25.39
N LYS A 230 14.32 -9.83 -25.46
CA LYS A 230 15.38 -8.85 -25.73
C LYS A 230 16.03 -8.43 -24.42
N THR A 231 17.36 -8.38 -24.41
CA THR A 231 18.12 -7.82 -23.29
C THR A 231 18.05 -6.29 -23.34
N SER A 232 17.74 -5.65 -22.21
CA SER A 232 17.66 -4.21 -22.08
C SER A 232 18.06 -3.79 -20.67
N ASP A 233 18.68 -2.61 -20.54
CA ASP A 233 18.91 -1.99 -19.23
C ASP A 233 17.67 -1.22 -18.74
N LEU A 234 16.69 -0.96 -19.61
CA LEU A 234 15.49 -0.17 -19.29
C LEU A 234 14.38 -1.01 -18.67
N TYR A 235 14.34 -2.31 -18.95
CA TYR A 235 13.29 -3.20 -18.47
C TYR A 235 13.80 -4.63 -18.29
N TYR A 236 13.07 -5.40 -17.49
CA TYR A 236 13.31 -6.80 -17.24
C TYR A 236 11.99 -7.57 -17.14
N TRP A 237 11.91 -8.71 -17.82
CA TRP A 237 10.76 -9.62 -17.75
C TRP A 237 10.99 -10.72 -16.71
N ALA A 238 10.50 -10.48 -15.49
CA ALA A 238 10.74 -11.34 -14.34
C ALA A 238 9.71 -12.46 -14.22
N THR A 239 10.15 -13.65 -13.80
CA THR A 239 9.24 -14.69 -13.31
C THR A 239 8.75 -14.37 -11.90
N GLU A 240 7.67 -15.03 -11.49
CA GLU A 240 7.16 -14.94 -10.12
C GLU A 240 8.24 -15.31 -9.08
N ASP A 241 8.98 -16.40 -9.32
CA ASP A 241 10.07 -16.83 -8.43
C ASP A 241 11.16 -15.77 -8.29
N GLU A 242 11.53 -15.09 -9.39
CA GLU A 242 12.50 -14.00 -9.35
C GLU A 242 11.98 -12.83 -8.51
N ILE A 243 10.70 -12.46 -8.66
CA ILE A 243 10.07 -11.40 -7.87
C ILE A 243 10.03 -11.76 -6.37
N VAL A 244 9.65 -12.99 -6.04
CA VAL A 244 9.60 -13.47 -4.65
C VAL A 244 10.97 -13.39 -3.98
N HIS A 245 12.04 -13.67 -4.72
CA HIS A 245 13.42 -13.61 -4.23
C HIS A 245 14.12 -12.26 -4.50
N LYS A 246 13.36 -11.22 -4.87
CA LYS A 246 13.87 -9.85 -5.14
C LYS A 246 15.01 -9.82 -6.19
N GLY A 247 14.97 -10.76 -7.14
CA GLY A 247 15.94 -10.94 -8.22
C GLY A 247 17.25 -11.64 -7.82
N VAL A 248 17.33 -12.17 -6.59
CA VAL A 248 18.45 -13.01 -6.13
C VAL A 248 18.12 -14.48 -6.37
N ILE A 249 18.69 -15.08 -7.41
CA ILE A 249 18.60 -16.54 -7.64
C ILE A 249 19.94 -17.17 -7.30
N PRO A 250 20.01 -18.17 -6.38
CA PRO A 250 21.27 -18.79 -5.91
C PRO A 250 22.19 -19.37 -7.00
N GLN A 251 21.72 -19.50 -8.25
CA GLN A 251 22.43 -20.14 -9.36
C GLN A 251 22.66 -19.20 -10.57
N LYS A 252 22.20 -17.94 -10.53
CA LYS A 252 22.47 -16.96 -11.60
C LYS A 252 23.68 -16.10 -11.26
N LYS A 253 24.56 -15.89 -12.26
CA LYS A 253 25.79 -15.09 -12.14
C LYS A 253 25.52 -13.57 -12.04
N TYR A 254 24.33 -13.13 -12.43
CA TYR A 254 23.87 -11.74 -12.37
C TYR A 254 22.62 -11.67 -11.48
N ASN A 255 22.70 -10.86 -10.42
CA ASN A 255 21.56 -10.56 -9.56
C ASN A 255 21.00 -9.19 -9.99
N HIS A 256 19.74 -9.16 -10.41
CA HIS A 256 19.02 -7.90 -10.61
C HIS A 256 18.38 -7.52 -9.28
N LEU A 257 18.47 -6.27 -8.86
CA LEU A 257 17.80 -5.83 -7.64
C LEU A 257 16.35 -5.48 -7.98
N PHE A 258 15.38 -6.15 -7.37
CA PHE A 258 13.97 -5.78 -7.53
C PHE A 258 13.44 -5.00 -6.33
N SER A 259 12.55 -4.05 -6.60
CA SER A 259 11.85 -3.27 -5.58
C SER A 259 11.04 -4.17 -4.64
N GLU A 260 10.87 -3.77 -3.38
CA GLU A 260 10.00 -4.52 -2.46
C GLU A 260 8.55 -4.56 -2.94
N THR A 261 8.14 -3.50 -3.62
CA THR A 261 6.82 -3.33 -4.24
C THR A 261 6.58 -4.27 -5.43
N SER A 262 7.63 -4.91 -5.98
CA SER A 262 7.44 -5.90 -7.05
C SER A 262 6.57 -7.08 -6.62
N LYS A 263 6.57 -7.44 -5.32
CA LYS A 263 5.69 -8.50 -4.80
C LYS A 263 4.21 -8.12 -4.81
N TRP A 264 3.88 -6.83 -4.95
CA TRP A 264 2.51 -6.34 -4.88
C TRP A 264 1.71 -6.59 -6.17
N ILE A 265 2.40 -6.90 -7.27
CA ILE A 265 1.79 -7.18 -8.58
C ILE A 265 1.67 -8.69 -8.90
N LEU A 266 2.03 -9.56 -7.95
CA LEU A 266 1.88 -11.01 -8.10
C LEU A 266 0.41 -11.43 -7.97
#